data_AF-A0A534NM38-F1
#
_entry.id   AF-A0A534NM38-F1
#
_cell.length_a   1.000
_cell.length_b   1.000
_cell.length_c   1.000
_cell.angle_alpha   90.00
_cell.angle_beta   90.00
_cell.angle_gamma   90.00
#
_symmetry.space_group_name_H-M   'P 1'
#
loop_
_entity.id
_entity.type
_entity.pdbx_description
1 polymer ?
#
loop_
_entity_poly.entity_id
_entity_poly.type
_entity_poly.pdbx_seq_one_letter_code
_entity_poly.pdbx_strand_id
1 'polypeptide(L)'
;ASASTWVLRIATHHCLNLLRARKALWREQLRAAQADRRQETEGPDRRELVRVLLAAAPEEAQEVAVLYFVDELTQAEIALEVGRSLPTVRKRLREFLACAREALGVELEGADL
;
A
#
# COMPACT_ATOMS: atom_id res chain seq x y z
N ALA A 1 10.63 7.25 -25.99
CA ALA A 1 11.48 7.73 -24.88
C ALA A 1 12.90 7.19 -25.08
N SER A 2 13.94 7.97 -24.80
CA SER A 2 15.33 7.47 -24.88
C SER A 2 15.60 6.53 -23.71
N ALA A 3 16.51 5.57 -23.88
CA ALA A 3 16.96 4.67 -22.82
C ALA A 3 17.41 5.45 -21.56
N SER A 4 18.00 6.63 -21.75
CA SER A 4 18.44 7.52 -20.68
C SER A 4 17.29 8.01 -19.80
N THR A 5 16.13 8.31 -20.40
CA THR A 5 14.94 8.78 -19.69
C THR A 5 14.36 7.67 -18.80
N TRP A 6 14.43 6.41 -19.25
CA TRP A 6 13.95 5.26 -18.50
C TRP A 6 14.85 4.93 -17.30
N VAL A 7 16.18 4.98 -17.49
CA VAL A 7 17.16 4.79 -16.41
C VAL A 7 17.02 5.87 -15.34
N LEU A 8 16.81 7.14 -15.74
CA LEU A 8 16.60 8.23 -14.80
C LEU A 8 15.33 8.02 -13.95
N ARG A 9 14.26 7.48 -14.55
CA ARG A 9 12.99 7.20 -13.85
C ARG A 9 13.14 6.11 -12.78
N ILE A 10 13.82 5.02 -13.12
CA ILE A 10 14.12 3.94 -12.16
C ILE A 10 14.99 4.46 -11.02
N ALA A 11 16.01 5.25 -11.33
CA ALA A 11 16.89 5.84 -10.32
C ALA A 11 16.12 6.78 -9.37
N THR A 12 15.19 7.59 -9.89
CA THR A 12 14.33 8.45 -9.06
C THR A 12 13.44 7.64 -8.14
N HIS A 13 12.80 6.56 -8.62
CA HIS A 13 11.96 5.70 -7.78
C HIS A 13 12.78 5.03 -6.68
N HIS A 14 13.97 4.54 -7.03
CA HIS A 14 14.90 3.95 -6.06
C HIS A 14 15.31 4.96 -4.98
N CYS A 15 15.67 6.18 -5.35
CA CYS A 15 16.01 7.23 -4.40
C CYS A 15 14.84 7.64 -3.50
N LEU A 16 13.62 7.72 -4.04
CA LEU A 16 12.42 8.03 -3.26
C LEU A 16 12.10 6.90 -2.27
N ASN A 17 12.24 5.64 -2.68
CA ASN A 17 12.09 4.48 -1.79
C ASN A 17 13.14 4.48 -0.67
N LEU A 18 14.39 4.86 -0.96
CA LEU A 18 15.44 5.02 0.05
C LEU A 18 15.13 6.15 1.06
N LEU A 19 14.60 7.28 0.60
CA LEU A 19 14.20 8.38 1.49
C LEU A 19 13.00 7.99 2.36
N ARG A 20 12.05 7.22 1.82
CA ARG A 20 10.89 6.69 2.57
C ARG A 20 11.31 5.63 3.59
N ALA A 21 12.26 4.76 3.24
CA ALA A 21 12.88 3.80 4.17
C ALA A 21 13.62 4.51 5.31
N ARG A 22 14.37 5.57 5.01
CA ARG A 22 15.02 6.40 6.03
C ARG A 22 14.01 7.10 6.95
N LYS A 23 12.90 7.58 6.40
CA LYS A 23 11.78 8.17 7.18
C LYS A 23 11.04 7.11 8.00
N ALA A 24 10.93 5.87 7.53
CA ALA A 24 10.40 4.76 8.30
C ALA A 24 11.31 4.43 9.49
N LEU A 25 12.64 4.39 9.30
CA LEU A 25 13.63 4.21 10.36
C LEU A 25 13.55 5.29 11.46
N TRP A 26 13.41 6.56 11.08
CA TRP A 26 13.21 7.64 12.06
C TRP A 26 11.88 7.49 12.81
N ARG A 27 10.81 7.12 12.10
CA ARG A 27 9.50 6.84 12.70
C ARG A 27 9.55 5.61 13.61
N GLU A 28 10.34 4.60 13.29
CA GLU A 28 10.54 3.41 14.10
C GLU A 28 11.35 3.72 15.36
N GLN A 29 12.41 4.53 15.28
CA GLN A 29 13.14 5.00 16.46
C GLN A 29 12.25 5.84 17.38
N LEU A 30 11.41 6.72 16.80
CA LEU A 30 10.42 7.49 17.54
C LEU A 30 9.31 6.61 18.13
N ARG A 31 8.86 5.58 17.40
CA ARG A 31 7.89 4.58 17.86
C ARG A 31 8.47 3.67 18.93
N ALA A 32 9.73 3.27 18.88
CA ALA A 32 10.40 2.50 19.92
C ALA A 32 10.47 3.31 21.22
N ALA A 33 10.80 4.61 21.13
CA ALA A 33 10.76 5.54 22.26
C ALA A 33 9.33 5.85 22.79
N GLN A 34 8.30 5.51 22.02
CA GLN A 34 6.88 5.64 22.39
C GLN A 34 6.27 4.30 22.87
N ALA A 35 6.74 3.17 22.34
CA ALA A 35 6.29 1.80 22.63
C ALA A 35 6.73 1.32 24.01
N ASP A 36 7.91 1.76 24.49
CA ASP A 36 8.32 1.57 25.90
C ASP A 36 7.31 2.15 26.91
N ARG A 37 6.39 3.01 26.44
CA ARG A 37 5.35 3.65 27.25
C ARG A 37 3.93 3.11 27.04
N ARG A 38 3.67 2.27 26.03
CA ARG A 38 2.30 1.86 25.69
C ARG A 38 2.27 0.48 25.03
N GLN A 39 1.60 -0.45 25.70
CA GLN A 39 0.71 -1.45 25.08
C GLN A 39 1.39 -2.73 24.55
N GLU A 40 1.81 -3.57 25.49
CA GLU A 40 1.59 -5.02 25.40
C GLU A 40 0.08 -5.29 25.29
N THR A 41 -0.44 -5.42 24.07
CA THR A 41 -1.66 -6.20 23.84
C THR A 41 -1.59 -6.80 22.45
N GLU A 42 -1.34 -8.10 22.40
CA GLU A 42 -1.27 -8.92 21.19
C GLU A 42 -2.60 -8.84 20.42
N GLY A 43 -2.55 -8.23 19.24
CA GLY A 43 -3.60 -8.38 18.24
C GLY A 43 -3.49 -9.75 17.54
N PRO A 44 -4.52 -10.16 16.77
CA PRO A 44 -4.48 -11.37 15.96
C PRO A 44 -3.22 -11.40 15.07
N ASP A 45 -2.75 -12.59 14.69
CA ASP A 45 -1.61 -12.77 13.78
C ASP A 45 -1.83 -11.89 12.54
N ARG A 46 -1.11 -10.76 12.48
CA ARG A 46 -1.29 -9.72 11.45
C ARG A 46 -1.18 -10.29 10.05
N ARG A 47 -0.40 -11.37 9.90
CA ARG A 47 -0.22 -12.04 8.61
C ARG A 47 -1.49 -12.76 8.18
N GLU A 48 -2.17 -13.41 9.10
CA GLU A 48 -3.43 -14.09 8.83
C GLU A 48 -4.53 -13.07 8.52
N LEU A 49 -4.55 -11.94 9.23
CA LEU A 49 -5.45 -10.84 8.90
C LEU A 49 -5.24 -10.32 7.47
N VAL A 50 -4.00 -10.04 7.07
CA VAL A 50 -3.69 -9.58 5.71
C VAL A 50 -4.13 -10.59 4.65
N ARG A 51 -3.97 -11.90 4.90
CA ARG A 51 -4.45 -12.95 3.99
C ARG A 51 -5.96 -12.93 3.84
N VAL A 52 -6.69 -12.80 4.94
CA VAL A 52 -8.16 -12.71 4.92
C VAL A 52 -8.60 -11.48 4.11
N LEU A 53 -7.95 -10.33 4.30
CA LEU A 53 -8.30 -9.10 3.56
C LEU A 53 -8.00 -9.19 2.07
N LEU A 54 -6.87 -9.80 1.70
CA LEU A 54 -6.54 -10.04 0.29
C LEU A 54 -7.55 -11.01 -0.33
N ALA A 55 -7.84 -12.14 0.32
CA ALA A 55 -8.76 -13.15 -0.17
C ALA A 55 -10.22 -12.64 -0.33
N ALA A 56 -10.61 -11.60 0.40
CA ALA A 56 -11.93 -10.99 0.30
C ALA A 56 -12.16 -10.19 -1.00
N ALA A 57 -11.09 -9.78 -1.69
CA ALA A 57 -11.17 -8.95 -2.89
C ALA A 57 -10.94 -9.76 -4.17
N PRO A 58 -11.43 -9.32 -5.35
CA PRO A 58 -11.07 -9.91 -6.64
C PRO A 58 -9.58 -9.79 -6.96
N GLU A 59 -9.04 -10.72 -7.76
CA GLU A 59 -7.61 -10.82 -8.08
C GLU A 59 -7.00 -9.50 -8.61
N GLU A 60 -7.65 -8.82 -9.55
CA GLU A 60 -7.18 -7.52 -10.07
C GLU A 60 -7.17 -6.42 -8.99
N ALA A 61 -8.06 -6.50 -8.00
CA ALA A 61 -8.11 -5.55 -6.88
C ALA A 61 -7.03 -5.84 -5.84
N GLN A 62 -6.72 -7.12 -5.61
CA GLN A 62 -5.58 -7.54 -4.80
C GLN A 62 -4.26 -7.04 -5.40
N GLU A 63 -4.04 -7.27 -6.70
CA GLU A 63 -2.82 -6.85 -7.41
C GLU A 63 -2.59 -5.33 -7.31
N VAL A 64 -3.61 -4.54 -7.59
CA VAL A 64 -3.56 -3.07 -7.46
C VAL A 64 -3.28 -2.63 -6.02
N ALA A 65 -3.87 -3.31 -5.02
CA ALA A 65 -3.66 -2.98 -3.62
C ALA A 65 -2.24 -3.31 -3.15
N VAL A 66 -1.66 -4.42 -3.61
CA VAL A 66 -0.27 -4.78 -3.31
C VAL A 66 0.68 -3.73 -3.89
N LEU A 67 0.54 -3.40 -5.18
CA LEU A 67 1.39 -2.39 -5.83
C LEU A 67 1.29 -1.01 -5.16
N TYR A 68 0.11 -0.68 -4.61
CA TYR A 68 -0.13 0.60 -3.95
C TYR A 68 0.40 0.65 -2.51
N PHE A 69 0.06 -0.35 -1.68
CA PHE A 69 0.38 -0.32 -0.24
C PHE A 69 1.74 -0.93 0.10
N VAL A 70 2.23 -1.87 -0.73
CA VAL A 70 3.49 -2.59 -0.50
C VAL A 70 4.61 -1.97 -1.34
N ASP A 71 4.38 -1.82 -2.65
CA ASP A 71 5.39 -1.28 -3.56
C ASP A 71 5.38 0.26 -3.62
N GLU A 72 4.43 0.89 -2.92
CA GLU A 72 4.25 2.34 -2.81
C GLU A 72 4.21 3.07 -4.17
N LEU A 73 3.74 2.38 -5.20
CA LEU A 73 3.52 2.94 -6.51
C LEU A 73 2.30 3.87 -6.48
N THR A 74 2.37 4.95 -7.24
CA THR A 74 1.21 5.81 -7.47
C THR A 74 0.19 5.09 -8.33
N GLN A 75 -1.09 5.44 -8.21
CA GLN A 75 -2.15 4.88 -9.06
C GLN A 75 -1.86 5.04 -10.57
N ALA A 76 -1.12 6.08 -10.97
CA ALA A 76 -0.72 6.31 -12.35
C ALA A 76 0.43 5.40 -12.80
N GLU A 77 1.41 5.14 -11.93
CA GLU A 77 2.46 4.15 -12.20
C GLU A 77 1.86 2.74 -12.25
N ILE A 78 0.94 2.42 -11.35
CA ILE A 78 0.19 1.17 -11.37
C ILE A 78 -0.58 1.04 -12.69
N ALA A 79 -1.27 2.08 -13.15
CA ALA A 79 -1.99 2.06 -14.42
C ALA A 79 -1.07 1.72 -15.61
N LEU A 80 0.14 2.28 -15.62
CA LEU A 80 1.15 1.96 -16.62
C LEU A 80 1.69 0.53 -16.46
N GLU A 81 1.88 0.06 -15.22
CA GLU A 81 2.45 -1.25 -14.90
C GLU A 81 1.48 -2.39 -15.26
N VAL A 82 0.21 -2.29 -14.85
CA VAL A 82 -0.82 -3.32 -15.11
C VAL A 82 -1.50 -3.17 -16.48
N GLY A 83 -1.10 -2.17 -17.28
CA GLY A 83 -1.69 -1.91 -18.59
C GLY A 83 -3.19 -1.56 -18.54
N ARG A 84 -3.64 -0.90 -17.45
CA ARG A 84 -5.04 -0.50 -17.25
C ARG A 84 -5.19 1.02 -17.23
N SER A 85 -6.41 1.50 -17.42
CA SER A 85 -6.67 2.94 -17.29
C SER A 85 -6.65 3.38 -15.82
N LEU A 86 -6.22 4.61 -15.55
CA LEU A 86 -6.22 5.18 -14.20
C LEU A 86 -7.59 5.10 -13.48
N PRO A 87 -8.75 5.34 -14.15
CA PRO A 87 -10.06 5.10 -13.55
C PRO A 87 -10.30 3.66 -13.14
N THR A 88 -9.75 2.69 -13.89
CA THR A 88 -9.83 1.26 -13.56
C THR A 88 -9.02 0.96 -12.31
N VAL A 89 -7.78 1.46 -12.22
CA VAL A 89 -6.93 1.32 -11.03
C VAL A 89 -7.63 1.90 -9.79
N ARG A 90 -8.20 3.10 -9.90
CA ARG A 90 -8.99 3.70 -8.81
C ARG A 90 -10.19 2.87 -8.41
N LYS A 91 -10.91 2.32 -9.38
CA LYS A 91 -12.05 1.43 -9.12
C LYS A 91 -11.60 0.20 -8.35
N ARG A 92 -10.52 -0.45 -8.79
CA ARG A 92 -9.95 -1.66 -8.17
C ARG A 92 -9.43 -1.39 -6.75
N LEU A 93 -8.78 -0.26 -6.52
CA LEU A 93 -8.33 0.11 -5.18
C LEU A 93 -9.50 0.37 -4.23
N ARG A 94 -10.57 1.05 -4.70
CA ARG A 94 -11.79 1.26 -3.91
C ARG A 94 -12.53 -0.04 -3.61
N GLU A 95 -12.60 -0.94 -4.60
CA GLU A 95 -13.18 -2.27 -4.47
C GLU A 95 -12.43 -3.10 -3.41
N PHE A 96 -11.10 -3.13 -3.47
CA PHE A 96 -10.27 -3.76 -2.44
C PHE A 96 -10.60 -3.23 -1.03
N LEU A 97 -10.69 -1.92 -0.86
CA LEU A 97 -10.97 -1.30 0.43
C LEU A 97 -12.40 -1.50 0.91
N ALA A 98 -13.37 -1.66 0.01
CA ALA A 98 -14.72 -2.07 0.37
C ALA A 98 -14.72 -3.50 0.93
N CYS A 99 -14.14 -4.45 0.21
CA CYS A 99 -14.02 -5.84 0.66
C CYS A 99 -13.25 -5.97 1.98
N ALA A 100 -12.15 -5.22 2.13
CA ALA A 100 -11.36 -5.19 3.35
C ALA A 100 -12.16 -4.63 4.54
N ARG A 101 -12.99 -3.61 4.34
CA ARG A 101 -13.87 -3.06 5.39
C ARG A 101 -14.94 -4.04 5.83
N GLU A 102 -15.59 -4.68 4.87
CA GLU A 102 -16.59 -5.73 5.14
C GLU A 102 -15.96 -6.89 5.92
N ALA A 103 -14.77 -7.34 5.52
CA ALA A 103 -14.03 -8.41 6.20
C ALA A 103 -13.56 -8.04 7.62
N LEU A 104 -13.30 -6.75 7.90
CA LEU A 104 -12.96 -6.26 9.24
C LEU A 104 -14.18 -5.97 10.12
N GLY A 105 -15.40 -5.94 9.55
CA GLY A 105 -16.61 -5.51 10.25
C GLY A 105 -16.58 -4.03 10.67
N VAL A 106 -15.79 -3.20 9.99
CA VAL A 106 -15.63 -1.77 10.32
C VAL A 106 -16.11 -0.90 9.15
N GLU A 107 -17.22 -0.18 9.36
CA GLU A 107 -17.61 0.96 8.51
C GLU A 107 -16.63 2.12 8.75
N LEU A 108 -15.47 2.11 8.10
CA LEU A 108 -14.61 3.30 8.07
C LEU A 108 -15.24 4.32 7.13
N GLU A 109 -15.89 5.33 7.71
CA GLU A 109 -16.37 6.54 7.06
C GLU A 109 -15.23 7.16 6.22
N GLY A 110 -15.45 7.19 4.90
CA GLY A 110 -14.83 8.08 3.92
C GLY A 110 -13.38 8.50 4.15
N ALA A 111 -12.43 7.63 3.81
CA ALA A 111 -11.13 8.10 3.36
C ALA A 111 -11.21 8.32 1.85
N ASP A 112 -11.34 9.58 1.43
CA ASP A 112 -11.24 9.98 0.03
C ASP A 112 -9.88 9.53 -0.55
N LEU A 113 -9.91 8.57 -1.49
CA LEU A 113 -8.77 7.99 -2.20
C LEU A 113 -8.93 8.07 -3.72
#